data_AF-A0A7C2QD54-F1
#
_entry.id   AF-A0A7C2QD54-F1
#
_cell.length_a   1.000
_cell.length_b   1.000
_cell.length_c   1.000
_cell.angle_alpha   90.00
_cell.angle_beta   90.00
_cell.angle_gamma   90.00
#
_symmetry.space_group_name_H-M   'P 1'
#
loop_
_entity.id
_entity.type
_entity.pdbx_description
1 polymer ?
#
loop_
_entity_poly.entity_id
_entity_poly.type
_entity_poly.pdbx_seq_one_letter_code
_entity_poly.pdbx_strand_id
1 'polypeptide(L)'
;MFRELQGGVTYTKRYTFYPQYFDVEIETSTSEATYSRAFYAQEGDYEDSGGVKARVDGKGEAEGVMGTTQQPRWYAVYAPRWAHACLALTPMDAIVYWDSAAMGGIGFNTSRTEGVRLRYVILPGARDASFAERWYRRAQEPIKVVEESE
;
A
#
# COMPACT_ATOMS: atom_id res chain seq x y z
N MET A 1 -1.22 -12.96 -13.57
CA MET A 1 -0.16 -13.01 -14.61
C MET A 1 1.08 -13.61 -13.97
N PHE A 2 1.69 -14.61 -14.58
CA PHE A 2 2.96 -15.21 -14.14
C PHE A 2 4.13 -14.51 -14.84
N ARG A 3 5.19 -14.18 -14.10
CA ARG A 3 6.46 -13.70 -14.67
C ARG A 3 7.65 -14.31 -13.92
N GLU A 4 8.68 -14.64 -14.67
CA GLU A 4 10.00 -15.03 -14.18
C GLU A 4 10.96 -13.84 -14.36
N LEU A 5 11.71 -13.52 -13.31
CA LEU A 5 12.74 -12.47 -13.29
C LEU A 5 14.13 -13.10 -13.48
N GLN A 6 15.11 -12.27 -13.85
CA GLN A 6 16.52 -12.70 -13.85
C GLN A 6 16.92 -13.23 -12.47
N GLY A 7 17.56 -14.41 -12.43
CA GLY A 7 17.94 -15.09 -11.19
C GLY A 7 16.99 -16.21 -10.74
N GLY A 8 16.01 -16.62 -11.56
CA GLY A 8 15.10 -17.73 -11.24
C GLY A 8 14.01 -17.38 -10.22
N VAL A 9 13.80 -16.08 -9.97
CA VAL A 9 12.74 -15.59 -9.11
C VAL A 9 11.42 -15.56 -9.88
N THR A 10 10.39 -16.21 -9.36
CA THR A 10 9.05 -16.19 -9.94
C THR A 10 8.10 -15.42 -9.04
N TYR A 11 7.11 -14.76 -9.65
CA TYR A 11 6.02 -14.19 -8.89
C TYR A 11 4.70 -14.25 -9.65
N THR A 12 3.63 -14.32 -8.88
CA THR A 12 2.25 -14.20 -9.36
C THR A 12 1.58 -13.05 -8.63
N LYS A 13 0.94 -12.16 -9.40
CA LYS A 13 0.01 -11.16 -8.86
C LYS A 13 -1.38 -11.37 -9.42
N ARG A 14 -2.36 -11.33 -8.52
CA ARG A 14 -3.80 -11.28 -8.85
C ARG A 14 -4.35 -9.93 -8.44
N TYR A 15 -4.97 -9.23 -9.38
CA TYR A 15 -5.61 -7.95 -9.17
C TYR A 15 -7.12 -8.13 -9.21
N THR A 16 -7.83 -7.67 -8.19
CA THR A 16 -9.30 -7.68 -8.14
C THR A 16 -9.81 -6.25 -8.00
N PHE A 17 -10.56 -5.77 -8.99
CA PHE A 17 -10.99 -4.38 -9.08
C PHE A 17 -12.40 -4.19 -8.54
N TYR A 18 -12.59 -3.11 -7.79
CA TYR A 18 -13.85 -2.65 -7.23
C TYR A 18 -14.03 -1.16 -7.54
N PRO A 19 -15.21 -0.56 -7.32
CA PRO A 19 -15.45 0.83 -7.72
C PRO A 19 -14.49 1.88 -7.14
N GLN A 20 -13.94 1.66 -5.94
CA GLN A 20 -13.12 2.66 -5.21
C GLN A 20 -11.75 2.13 -4.75
N TYR A 21 -11.48 0.84 -4.97
CA TYR A 21 -10.25 0.21 -4.56
C TYR A 21 -9.97 -1.01 -5.43
N PHE A 22 -8.74 -1.51 -5.36
CA PHE A 22 -8.41 -2.83 -5.87
C PHE A 22 -7.56 -3.59 -4.87
N ASP A 23 -7.74 -4.90 -4.84
CA ASP A 23 -6.94 -5.81 -4.03
C ASP A 23 -5.83 -6.42 -4.89
N VAL A 24 -4.66 -6.60 -4.28
CA VAL A 24 -3.51 -7.27 -4.88
C VAL A 24 -3.12 -8.44 -3.98
N GLU A 25 -3.15 -9.63 -4.54
CA GLU A 25 -2.63 -10.84 -3.90
C GLU A 25 -1.34 -11.26 -4.59
N ILE A 26 -0.33 -11.60 -3.79
CA ILE A 26 1.04 -11.77 -4.25
C ILE A 26 1.60 -13.06 -3.69
N GLU A 27 2.20 -13.83 -4.59
CA GLU A 27 3.02 -15.00 -4.30
C GLU A 27 4.35 -14.83 -5.03
N THR A 28 5.45 -15.23 -4.40
CA THR A 28 6.80 -15.07 -4.94
C THR A 28 7.71 -16.18 -4.41
N SER A 29 8.71 -16.58 -5.18
CA SER A 29 9.71 -17.55 -4.73
C SER A 29 10.80 -16.96 -3.82
N THR A 30 10.77 -15.65 -3.57
CA THR A 30 11.74 -14.94 -2.70
C THR A 30 11.09 -13.86 -1.85
N SER A 31 11.69 -13.58 -0.70
CA SER A 31 11.33 -12.48 0.21
C SER A 31 12.20 -11.23 0.08
N GLU A 32 13.14 -11.20 -0.86
CA GLU A 32 14.17 -10.15 -0.96
C GLU A 32 13.68 -8.84 -1.60
N ALA A 33 12.37 -8.63 -1.78
CA ALA A 33 11.84 -7.51 -2.55
C ALA A 33 10.66 -6.77 -1.88
N THR A 34 10.44 -5.53 -2.32
CA THR A 34 9.19 -4.80 -2.05
C THR A 34 8.10 -5.34 -2.98
N TYR A 35 7.12 -6.03 -2.40
CA TYR A 35 6.14 -6.84 -3.12
C TYR A 35 5.28 -6.00 -4.05
N SER A 36 4.86 -4.81 -3.61
CA SER A 36 4.09 -3.89 -4.42
C SER A 36 4.40 -2.45 -4.02
N ARG A 37 4.51 -1.59 -5.04
CA ARG A 37 4.99 -0.22 -4.92
C ARG A 37 4.06 0.72 -5.68
N ALA A 38 3.56 1.73 -4.99
CA ALA A 38 2.93 2.89 -5.63
C ALA A 38 4.02 3.91 -5.97
N PHE A 39 4.06 4.37 -7.22
CA PHE A 39 4.87 5.49 -7.65
C PHE A 39 3.96 6.71 -7.82
N TYR A 40 4.42 7.87 -7.37
CA TYR A 40 3.63 9.09 -7.42
C TYR A 40 4.20 10.01 -8.49
N ALA A 41 3.33 10.60 -9.30
CA ALA A 41 3.72 11.62 -10.30
C ALA A 41 3.29 13.03 -9.88
N GLN A 42 2.68 13.16 -8.70
CA GLN A 42 2.13 14.40 -8.16
C GLN A 42 2.51 14.49 -6.69
N GLU A 43 2.65 15.72 -6.19
CA GLU A 43 2.93 15.96 -4.79
C GLU A 43 1.77 15.58 -3.87
N GLY A 44 2.09 15.21 -2.65
CA GLY A 44 1.12 14.96 -1.59
C GLY A 44 1.76 14.85 -0.22
N ASP A 45 0.90 14.84 0.80
CA ASP A 45 1.32 14.62 2.18
C ASP A 45 1.22 13.13 2.50
N TYR A 46 2.30 12.58 3.03
CA TYR A 46 2.39 11.19 3.48
C TYR A 46 2.05 11.08 4.96
N GLU A 47 1.31 10.03 5.31
CA GLU A 47 1.16 9.60 6.70
C GLU A 47 0.97 8.08 6.76
N ASP A 48 1.42 7.44 7.84
CA ASP A 48 1.18 6.02 8.09
C ASP A 48 0.50 5.71 9.42
N SER A 49 0.16 4.45 9.61
CA SER A 49 -0.50 3.95 10.83
C SER A 49 0.32 4.11 12.11
N GLY A 50 1.63 4.36 12.01
CA GLY A 50 2.52 4.68 13.13
C GLY A 50 2.55 6.17 13.47
N GLY A 51 1.92 7.01 12.64
CA GLY A 51 1.89 8.46 12.79
C GLY A 51 3.08 9.18 12.16
N VAL A 52 3.93 8.46 11.41
CA VAL A 52 5.05 9.09 10.69
C VAL A 52 4.48 9.93 9.55
N LYS A 53 5.06 11.12 9.34
CA LYS A 53 4.64 12.07 8.31
C LYS A 53 5.82 12.51 7.47
N ALA A 54 5.57 12.75 6.19
CA ALA A 54 6.55 13.26 5.25
C ALA A 54 5.85 14.01 4.11
N ARG A 55 6.63 14.74 3.32
CA ARG A 55 6.15 15.31 2.05
C ARG A 55 6.66 14.43 0.91
N VAL A 56 5.76 14.09 -0.01
CA VAL A 56 6.13 13.50 -1.30
C VAL A 56 6.28 14.65 -2.28
N ASP A 57 7.50 15.16 -2.45
CA ASP A 57 7.81 16.24 -3.40
C ASP A 57 9.02 15.97 -4.30
N GLY A 58 9.61 14.77 -4.20
CA GLY A 58 10.71 14.32 -5.05
C GLY A 58 12.08 14.90 -4.71
N LYS A 59 12.27 15.57 -3.57
CA LYS A 59 13.52 16.27 -3.23
C LYS A 59 14.58 15.44 -2.49
N GLY A 60 14.27 14.23 -2.03
CA GLY A 60 15.25 13.35 -1.39
C GLY A 60 15.22 13.34 0.14
N GLU A 61 14.15 13.81 0.78
CA GLU A 61 14.10 14.01 2.25
C GLU A 61 13.30 12.92 2.98
N ALA A 62 13.38 11.69 2.48
CA ALA A 62 12.61 10.52 2.94
C ALA A 62 13.16 9.77 4.17
N GLU A 63 14.31 10.16 4.72
CA GLU A 63 15.09 9.31 5.65
C GLU A 63 14.34 8.86 6.90
N GLY A 64 13.35 9.64 7.37
CA GLY A 64 12.56 9.35 8.57
C GLY A 64 11.42 8.34 8.40
N VAL A 65 11.14 7.86 7.18
CA VAL A 65 9.97 7.00 6.90
C VAL A 65 10.33 5.52 6.86
N MET A 66 11.41 5.18 6.15
CA MET A 66 11.75 3.79 5.87
C MET A 66 12.09 3.04 7.17
N GLY A 67 11.39 1.93 7.43
CA GLY A 67 11.66 1.10 8.61
C GLY A 67 11.19 1.68 9.95
N THR A 68 10.74 2.92 10.02
CA THR A 68 10.33 3.56 11.28
C THR A 68 9.09 2.91 11.88
N THR A 69 8.04 2.75 11.08
CA THR A 69 6.80 2.09 11.51
C THR A 69 6.93 0.58 11.36
N GLN A 70 7.02 -0.12 12.48
CA GLN A 70 6.99 -1.59 12.54
C GLN A 70 5.55 -2.09 12.44
N GLN A 71 5.35 -3.18 11.69
CA GLN A 71 4.03 -3.78 11.47
C GLN A 71 2.96 -2.77 11.02
N PRO A 72 3.23 -1.98 9.95
CA PRO A 72 2.32 -0.95 9.50
C PRO A 72 1.01 -1.57 9.01
N ARG A 73 -0.11 -0.94 9.39
CA ARG A 73 -1.46 -1.32 8.95
C ARG A 73 -1.84 -0.66 7.63
N TRP A 74 -1.39 0.57 7.42
CA TRP A 74 -1.65 1.34 6.22
C TRP A 74 -0.63 2.46 6.05
N TYR A 75 -0.50 2.96 4.83
CA TYR A 75 0.04 4.28 4.54
C TYR A 75 -0.88 5.03 3.58
N ALA A 76 -0.83 6.35 3.62
CA ALA A 76 -1.61 7.24 2.79
C ALA A 76 -0.73 8.30 2.15
N VAL A 77 -1.08 8.70 0.94
CA VAL A 77 -0.63 9.96 0.34
C VAL A 77 -1.86 10.73 -0.11
N TYR A 78 -1.99 11.98 0.33
CA TYR A 78 -3.20 12.75 0.10
C TYR A 78 -2.91 14.19 -0.30
N ALA A 79 -3.83 14.74 -1.08
CA ALA A 79 -3.86 16.11 -1.55
C ALA A 79 -5.32 16.54 -1.76
N PRO A 80 -5.59 17.84 -2.01
CA PRO A 80 -6.96 18.32 -2.20
C PRO A 80 -7.71 17.69 -3.40
N ARG A 81 -6.97 17.20 -4.40
CA ARG A 81 -7.52 16.73 -5.69
C ARG A 81 -7.21 15.26 -6.03
N TRP A 82 -6.50 14.57 -5.16
CA TRP A 82 -6.27 13.14 -5.27
C TRP A 82 -5.87 12.60 -3.90
N ALA A 83 -6.22 11.36 -3.61
CA ALA A 83 -5.70 10.66 -2.46
C ALA A 83 -5.59 9.17 -2.75
N HIS A 84 -4.60 8.56 -2.12
CA HIS A 84 -4.26 7.16 -2.25
C HIS A 84 -3.94 6.60 -0.88
N ALA A 85 -4.41 5.38 -0.60
CA ALA A 85 -3.92 4.61 0.54
C ALA A 85 -3.64 3.17 0.13
N CYS A 86 -2.60 2.58 0.71
CA CYS A 86 -2.36 1.16 0.64
C CYS A 86 -2.54 0.55 2.03
N LEU A 87 -3.34 -0.50 2.10
CA LEU A 87 -3.69 -1.20 3.34
C LEU A 87 -3.02 -2.57 3.36
N ALA A 88 -2.41 -2.92 4.49
CA ALA A 88 -1.86 -4.24 4.74
C ALA A 88 -2.98 -5.19 5.20
N LEU A 89 -3.54 -5.99 4.28
CA LEU A 89 -4.58 -6.98 4.62
C LEU A 89 -3.98 -8.25 5.24
N THR A 90 -2.67 -8.43 5.08
CA THR A 90 -1.85 -9.37 5.85
C THR A 90 -0.73 -8.64 6.55
N PRO A 91 -0.19 -9.18 7.66
CA PRO A 91 0.92 -8.55 8.37
C PRO A 91 2.11 -8.25 7.45
N MET A 92 2.62 -7.02 7.55
CA MET A 92 3.83 -6.54 6.87
C MET A 92 4.89 -6.25 7.92
N ASP A 93 6.16 -6.20 7.51
CA ASP A 93 7.26 -5.98 8.45
C ASP A 93 7.50 -4.47 8.65
N ALA A 94 7.60 -3.72 7.55
CA ALA A 94 7.84 -2.28 7.55
C ALA A 94 7.37 -1.59 6.26
N ILE A 95 7.48 -0.25 6.26
CA ILE A 95 7.32 0.58 5.08
C ILE A 95 8.65 0.78 4.39
N VAL A 96 8.62 0.72 3.06
CA VAL A 96 9.71 1.11 2.17
C VAL A 96 9.30 2.40 1.47
N TYR A 97 10.13 3.43 1.60
CA TYR A 97 9.95 4.72 0.91
C TYR A 97 11.27 5.14 0.28
N TRP A 98 11.19 5.65 -0.95
CA TRP A 98 12.30 6.35 -1.60
C TRP A 98 11.73 7.54 -2.37
N ASP A 99 12.44 8.66 -2.37
CA ASP A 99 12.19 9.79 -3.25
C ASP A 99 13.47 10.16 -3.99
N SER A 100 13.52 9.87 -5.29
CA SER A 100 14.66 10.27 -6.13
C SER A 100 14.24 10.32 -7.59
N ALA A 101 14.36 11.50 -8.21
CA ALA A 101 14.12 11.86 -9.62
C ALA A 101 12.73 11.52 -10.23
N ALA A 102 12.04 10.50 -9.74
CA ALA A 102 10.72 10.03 -10.15
C ALA A 102 9.65 10.32 -9.10
N MET A 103 9.80 11.43 -8.33
CA MET A 103 8.87 11.95 -7.31
C MET A 103 8.64 11.06 -6.06
N GLY A 104 8.89 9.76 -6.17
CA GLY A 104 9.01 8.82 -5.06
C GLY A 104 8.08 7.62 -5.19
N GLY A 105 8.41 6.55 -4.48
CA GLY A 105 7.49 5.44 -4.34
C GLY A 105 7.51 4.80 -2.97
N ILE A 106 6.35 4.24 -2.65
CA ILE A 106 6.04 3.74 -1.32
C ILE A 106 5.48 2.33 -1.47
N GLY A 107 5.88 1.44 -0.58
CA GLY A 107 5.35 0.09 -0.48
C GLY A 107 5.59 -0.52 0.89
N PHE A 108 5.20 -1.79 1.02
CA PHE A 108 5.50 -2.60 2.19
C PHE A 108 6.57 -3.62 1.86
N ASN A 109 7.39 -3.98 2.84
CA ASN A 109 8.17 -5.21 2.81
C ASN A 109 7.56 -6.25 3.76
N THR A 110 7.83 -7.50 3.46
CA THR A 110 7.52 -8.62 4.35
C THR A 110 8.44 -9.79 4.01
N SER A 111 8.78 -10.60 5.00
CA SER A 111 9.46 -11.88 4.82
C SER A 111 8.56 -12.98 4.23
N ARG A 112 7.24 -12.75 4.14
CA ARG A 112 6.26 -13.74 3.65
C ARG A 112 6.31 -13.92 2.15
N THR A 113 6.55 -15.13 1.66
CA THR A 113 6.56 -15.44 0.22
C THR A 113 5.18 -15.72 -0.38
N GLU A 114 4.19 -16.04 0.46
CA GLU A 114 2.85 -16.45 0.04
C GLU A 114 1.75 -15.73 0.81
N GLY A 115 0.57 -15.66 0.20
CA GLY A 115 -0.63 -15.11 0.83
C GLY A 115 -0.51 -13.62 1.16
N VAL A 116 0.39 -12.88 0.51
CA VAL A 116 0.57 -11.44 0.75
C VAL A 116 -0.61 -10.69 0.11
N ARG A 117 -1.39 -9.97 0.92
CA ARG A 117 -2.59 -9.26 0.44
C ARG A 117 -2.53 -7.78 0.79
N LEU A 118 -2.78 -6.95 -0.21
CA LEU A 118 -2.79 -5.49 -0.14
C LEU A 118 -4.09 -4.95 -0.73
N ARG A 119 -4.52 -3.79 -0.24
CA ARG A 119 -5.62 -3.02 -0.85
C ARG A 119 -5.16 -1.62 -1.18
N TYR A 120 -5.37 -1.22 -2.43
CA TYR A 120 -5.12 0.13 -2.92
C TYR A 120 -6.45 0.88 -3.01
N VAL A 121 -6.63 1.91 -2.20
CA VAL A 121 -7.79 2.80 -2.22
C VAL A 121 -7.43 4.07 -2.98
N ILE A 122 -8.28 4.49 -3.92
CA ILE A 122 -8.06 5.70 -4.73
C ILE A 122 -9.28 6.61 -4.59
N LEU A 123 -9.05 7.87 -4.22
CA LEU A 123 -10.09 8.87 -3.98
C LEU A 123 -9.79 10.18 -4.74
N PRO A 124 -10.79 11.01 -5.05
CA PRO A 124 -10.61 12.29 -5.73
C PRO A 124 -9.96 13.38 -4.88
N GLY A 125 -9.53 13.06 -3.65
CA GLY A 125 -8.93 14.00 -2.70
C GLY A 125 -9.23 13.61 -1.26
N ALA A 126 -8.39 14.06 -0.33
CA ALA A 126 -8.62 13.95 1.10
C ALA A 126 -7.92 15.08 1.85
N ARG A 127 -8.47 15.48 3.00
CA ARG A 127 -7.92 16.52 3.85
C ARG A 127 -6.75 16.03 4.71
N ASP A 128 -6.82 14.77 5.13
CA ASP A 128 -5.88 14.11 6.04
C ASP A 128 -5.94 12.59 5.80
N ALA A 129 -5.07 11.82 6.47
CA ALA A 129 -5.00 10.37 6.33
C ALA A 129 -6.10 9.57 7.04
N SER A 130 -7.07 10.22 7.70
CA SER A 130 -8.13 9.51 8.44
C SER A 130 -8.97 8.58 7.56
N PHE A 131 -9.01 8.82 6.24
CA PHE A 131 -9.68 7.90 5.31
C PHE A 131 -8.99 6.53 5.27
N ALA A 132 -7.66 6.46 5.36
CA ALA A 132 -6.92 5.20 5.33
C ALA A 132 -7.27 4.34 6.55
N GLU A 133 -7.30 4.94 7.73
CA GLU A 133 -7.73 4.27 8.97
C GLU A 133 -9.19 3.77 8.88
N ARG A 134 -10.12 4.59 8.35
CA ARG A 134 -11.52 4.17 8.14
C ARG A 134 -11.63 2.99 7.18
N TRP A 135 -10.91 3.05 6.06
CA TRP A 135 -10.88 1.96 5.07
C TRP A 135 -10.23 0.69 5.63
N TYR A 136 -9.18 0.83 6.43
CA TYR A 136 -8.53 -0.29 7.09
C TYR A 136 -9.51 -1.00 8.04
N ARG A 137 -10.19 -0.24 8.92
CA ARG A 137 -11.21 -0.81 9.83
C ARG A 137 -12.31 -1.54 9.06
N ARG A 138 -12.84 -0.93 8.01
CA ARG A 138 -13.84 -1.56 7.14
C ARG A 138 -13.32 -2.85 6.50
N ALA A 139 -12.04 -2.90 6.13
CA ALA A 139 -11.44 -4.09 5.55
C ALA A 139 -11.24 -5.25 6.55
N GLN A 140 -11.26 -4.95 7.85
CA GLN A 140 -11.21 -5.95 8.93
C GLN A 140 -12.62 -6.46 9.31
N GLU A 141 -13.68 -5.79 8.87
CA GLU A 141 -15.04 -6.22 9.18
C GLU A 141 -15.35 -7.54 8.47
N PRO A 142 -15.88 -8.55 9.20
CA PRO A 142 -16.30 -9.79 8.58
C PRO A 142 -17.42 -9.51 7.58
N ILE A 143 -17.35 -10.14 6.41
CA ILE A 143 -18.40 -10.05 5.40
C ILE A 143 -19.68 -10.60 6.02
N LYS A 144 -20.69 -9.74 6.15
CA LYS A 144 -22.04 -10.15 6.50
C LYS A 144 -22.78 -10.47 5.21
N VAL A 145 -23.07 -11.75 4.98
CA VAL A 145 -24.03 -12.14 3.95
C VAL A 145 -25.40 -11.74 4.47
N VAL A 146 -26.06 -10.81 3.78
CA VAL A 146 -27.47 -10.52 4.02
C VAL A 146 -28.22 -11.42 3.07
N GLU A 147 -28.85 -12.47 3.60
CA GLU A 147 -29.82 -13.24 2.83
C GLU A 147 -31.03 -12.33 2.59
N GLU A 148 -31.28 -11.98 1.32
CA GLU A 148 -32.55 -11.35 0.95
C GLU A 148 -33.63 -12.43 1.05
N SER A 149 -34.48 -12.32 2.07
CA SER A 149 -35.71 -13.10 2.15
C SER A 149 -36.69 -12.57 1.09
N GLU A 150 -37.08 -13.44 0.16
CA GLU A 150 -38.17 -13.23 -0.83
C GLU A 150 -39.52 -12.91 -0.19
#